data_AF-A0A957I4G9-F1
#
_entry.id   AF-A0A957I4G9-F1
#
_cell.length_a   1.000
_cell.length_b   1.000
_cell.length_c   1.000
_cell.angle_alpha   90.00
_cell.angle_beta   90.00
_cell.angle_gamma   90.00
#
_symmetry.space_group_name_H-M   'P 1'
#
loop_
_entity.id
_entity.type
_entity.pdbx_description
1 polymer ?
#
loop_
_entity_poly.entity_id
_entity_poly.type
_entity_poly.pdbx_seq_one_letter_code
_entity_poly.pdbx_strand_id
1 'polypeptide(L)'
;MSYWKNRYKYHQLMDEFINARISGVEFEKEFFRMMRKDRDSKSYPQQEQPELESVLSRVFTACDVFNPDADFRSEYEYDETELRDFVRNILAENLSLFM
;
A
#
# COMPACT_ATOMS: atom_id res chain seq x y z
N MET A 1 -10.62 -14.14 1.32
CA MET A 1 -9.30 -13.94 1.95
C MET A 1 -9.26 -12.51 2.45
N SER A 2 -8.93 -12.30 3.72
CA SER A 2 -9.00 -10.98 4.34
C SER A 2 -7.71 -10.21 4.20
N TYR A 3 -7.77 -8.88 4.31
CA TYR A 3 -6.57 -8.06 4.53
C TYR A 3 -5.73 -8.60 5.68
N TRP A 4 -6.37 -8.94 6.81
CA TRP A 4 -5.71 -9.51 7.98
C TRP A 4 -4.92 -10.79 7.71
N LYS A 5 -5.48 -11.72 6.91
CA LYS A 5 -4.81 -12.98 6.53
C LYS A 5 -3.60 -12.74 5.64
N ASN A 6 -3.58 -11.65 4.89
CA ASN A 6 -2.50 -11.28 3.99
C ASN A 6 -1.63 -10.13 4.52
N ARG A 7 -1.81 -9.66 5.75
CA ARG A 7 -1.11 -8.48 6.27
C ARG A 7 0.41 -8.57 6.17
N TYR A 8 0.98 -9.76 6.38
CA TYR A 8 2.41 -10.01 6.21
C TYR A 8 2.88 -9.88 4.75
N LYS A 9 2.02 -10.18 3.77
CA LYS A 9 2.33 -9.96 2.35
C LYS A 9 2.31 -8.48 2.01
N TYR A 10 1.35 -7.72 2.56
CA TYR A 10 1.34 -6.27 2.40
C TYR A 10 2.59 -5.65 3.04
N HIS A 11 2.96 -6.08 4.25
CA HIS A 11 4.21 -5.69 4.91
C HIS A 11 5.42 -5.99 4.04
N GLN A 12 5.54 -7.22 3.52
CA GLN A 12 6.67 -7.60 2.66
C GLN A 12 6.77 -6.72 1.41
N LEU A 13 5.65 -6.48 0.73
CA LEU A 13 5.60 -5.62 -0.45
C LEU A 13 6.03 -4.18 -0.11
N MET A 14 5.53 -3.64 1.00
CA MET A 14 5.94 -2.30 1.48
C MET A 14 7.43 -2.26 1.84
N ASP A 15 7.97 -3.29 2.51
CA ASP A 15 9.40 -3.37 2.83
C ASP A 15 10.27 -3.44 1.58
N GLU A 16 9.88 -4.24 0.58
CA GLU A 16 10.59 -4.32 -0.71
C GLU A 16 10.64 -2.95 -1.41
N PHE A 17 9.54 -2.20 -1.38
CA PHE A 17 9.47 -0.85 -1.95
C PHE A 17 10.28 0.20 -1.16
N ILE A 18 10.18 0.18 0.18
CA ILE A 18 10.92 1.07 1.08
C ILE A 18 12.44 0.90 0.91
N ASN A 19 12.89 -0.33 0.70
CA ASN A 19 14.30 -0.67 0.49
C ASN A 19 14.74 -0.59 -0.98
N ALA A 20 13.93 0.02 -1.85
CA ALA A 20 14.21 0.21 -3.28
C ALA A 20 14.54 -1.10 -4.03
N ARG A 21 13.98 -2.23 -3.59
CA ARG A 21 14.10 -3.52 -4.29
C ARG A 21 13.14 -3.61 -5.47
N ILE A 22 12.06 -2.84 -5.44
CA ILE A 22 11.07 -2.66 -6.51
C ILE A 22 10.82 -1.16 -6.72
N SER A 23 10.44 -0.79 -7.95
CA SER A 23 10.06 0.57 -8.33
C SER A 23 8.65 0.95 -7.83
N GLY A 24 8.31 2.25 -7.88
CA GLY A 24 6.96 2.75 -7.56
C GLY A 24 5.89 2.15 -8.47
N VAL A 25 6.20 2.00 -9.76
CA VAL A 25 5.29 1.39 -10.75
C VAL A 25 5.03 -0.09 -10.44
N GLU A 26 6.06 -0.84 -10.05
CA GLU A 26 5.90 -2.24 -9.64
C GLU A 26 5.11 -2.37 -8.34
N PHE A 27 5.41 -1.51 -7.36
CA PHE A 27 4.72 -1.46 -6.07
C PHE A 27 3.22 -1.15 -6.24
N GLU A 28 2.88 -0.06 -6.94
CA GLU A 28 1.51 0.38 -7.21
C GLU A 28 0.68 -0.74 -7.83
N LYS A 29 1.20 -1.31 -8.92
CA LYS A 29 0.54 -2.39 -9.67
C LYS A 29 0.27 -3.62 -8.79
N GLU A 30 1.26 -4.04 -8.02
CA GLU A 30 1.14 -5.22 -7.16
C GLU A 30 0.21 -4.96 -5.97
N PHE A 31 0.30 -3.77 -5.38
CA PHE A 31 -0.54 -3.36 -4.26
C PHE A 31 -2.03 -3.35 -4.65
N PHE A 32 -2.36 -2.74 -5.80
CA PHE A 32 -3.73 -2.75 -6.33
C PHE A 32 -4.22 -4.16 -6.68
N ARG A 33 -3.35 -5.02 -7.20
CA ARG A 33 -3.69 -6.43 -7.48
C ARG A 33 -4.07 -7.17 -6.20
N MET A 34 -3.27 -7.04 -5.15
CA MET A 34 -3.51 -7.67 -3.85
C MET A 34 -4.80 -7.17 -3.22
N MET A 35 -4.99 -5.86 -3.17
CA MET A 35 -6.17 -5.26 -2.55
C MET A 35 -7.47 -5.66 -3.25
N ARG A 36 -7.50 -5.62 -4.59
CA ARG A 36 -8.66 -6.07 -5.37
C ARG A 36 -9.02 -7.52 -5.06
N LYS A 37 -8.02 -8.40 -5.01
CA LYS A 37 -8.21 -9.83 -4.71
C LYS A 37 -8.80 -10.07 -3.32
N ASP A 38 -8.37 -9.30 -2.33
CA ASP A 38 -8.84 -9.45 -0.95
C ASP A 38 -10.24 -8.85 -0.78
N ARG A 39 -10.49 -7.66 -1.35
CA ARG A 39 -11.81 -7.01 -1.36
C ARG A 39 -12.88 -7.85 -2.06
N ASP A 40 -12.58 -8.40 -3.22
CA ASP A 40 -13.56 -9.15 -4.03
C ASP A 40 -13.80 -10.57 -3.50
N SER A 41 -13.09 -10.97 -2.45
CA SER A 41 -13.29 -12.28 -1.83
C SER A 41 -14.53 -12.27 -0.94
N LYS A 42 -15.54 -13.07 -1.31
CA LYS A 42 -16.90 -13.11 -0.72
C LYS A 42 -17.02 -13.57 0.74
N SER A 43 -16.09 -13.25 1.65
CA SER A 43 -16.15 -13.74 3.03
C SER A 43 -16.49 -12.62 4.02
N TYR A 44 -17.77 -12.49 4.38
CA TYR A 44 -18.30 -11.68 5.49
C TYR A 44 -18.42 -12.49 6.80
N PRO A 45 -18.47 -11.86 7.99
CA PRO A 45 -17.69 -10.71 8.42
C PRO A 45 -16.37 -11.22 9.03
N GLN A 46 -15.26 -10.88 8.38
CA GLN A 46 -13.92 -11.12 8.94
C GLN A 46 -13.74 -10.16 10.12
N GLN A 47 -12.99 -10.55 11.15
CA GLN A 47 -12.61 -9.67 12.26
C GLN A 47 -12.27 -8.29 11.71
N GLU A 48 -13.15 -7.33 11.98
CA GLU A 48 -13.00 -5.96 11.53
C GLU A 48 -11.72 -5.46 12.20
N GLN A 49 -10.70 -5.24 11.38
CA GLN A 49 -9.47 -4.58 11.80
C GLN A 49 -9.49 -3.24 11.08
N PRO A 50 -10.41 -2.33 11.48
CA PRO A 50 -10.62 -1.06 10.80
C PRO A 50 -9.33 -0.23 10.73
N GLU A 51 -8.41 -0.43 11.67
CA GLU A 51 -7.08 0.16 11.67
C GLU A 51 -6.24 -0.32 10.48
N LEU A 52 -6.23 -1.63 10.20
CA LEU A 52 -5.49 -2.18 9.04
C LEU A 52 -6.12 -1.72 7.72
N GLU A 53 -7.46 -1.73 7.64
CA GLU A 53 -8.17 -1.24 6.46
C GLU A 53 -7.90 0.25 6.23
N SER A 54 -7.89 1.06 7.29
CA SER A 54 -7.54 2.47 7.23
C SER A 54 -6.11 2.68 6.71
N VAL A 55 -5.14 1.93 7.21
CA VAL A 55 -3.75 1.98 6.75
C VAL A 55 -3.64 1.63 5.27
N LEU A 56 -4.23 0.50 4.85
CA LEU A 56 -4.19 0.08 3.45
C LEU A 56 -4.91 1.07 2.53
N SER A 57 -6.01 1.68 2.98
CA SER A 57 -6.73 2.71 2.23
C SER A 57 -5.90 3.98 2.04
N ARG A 58 -5.16 4.41 3.06
CA ARG A 58 -4.21 5.54 2.95
C ARG A 58 -3.11 5.25 1.94
N VAL A 59 -2.54 4.05 1.94
CA VAL A 59 -1.56 3.62 0.92
C VAL A 59 -2.19 3.57 -0.46
N PHE A 60 -3.43 3.09 -0.58
CA PHE A 60 -4.15 3.09 -1.85
C PHE A 60 -4.26 4.50 -2.43
N THR A 61 -4.68 5.48 -1.63
CA THR A 61 -4.79 6.87 -2.09
C THR A 61 -3.43 7.43 -2.51
N ALA A 62 -2.36 7.13 -1.77
CA ALA A 62 -1.00 7.53 -2.15
C ALA A 62 -0.57 6.93 -3.50
N CYS A 63 -0.91 5.67 -3.75
CA CYS A 63 -0.69 5.02 -5.05
C CYS A 63 -1.56 5.62 -6.17
N ASP A 64 -2.80 5.99 -5.89
CA ASP A 64 -3.74 6.53 -6.89
C ASP A 64 -3.34 7.90 -7.42
N VAL A 65 -2.56 8.66 -6.63
CA VAL A 65 -1.98 9.95 -7.03
C VAL A 65 -0.49 9.86 -7.35
N PHE A 66 0.08 8.66 -7.46
CA PHE A 66 1.46 8.48 -7.87
C PHE A 66 1.58 8.63 -9.39
N ASN A 67 2.58 9.41 -9.83
CA ASN A 67 2.90 9.57 -11.24
C ASN A 67 4.43 9.48 -11.45
N PRO A 68 4.93 8.45 -12.13
CA PRO A 68 6.37 8.31 -12.38
C PRO A 68 6.92 9.30 -13.42
N ASP A 69 6.05 9.93 -14.22
CA ASP A 69 6.45 10.77 -15.33
C ASP A 69 6.63 12.22 -14.89
N ALA A 70 7.89 12.66 -14.76
CA ALA A 70 8.21 14.00 -14.28
C ALA A 70 7.70 15.13 -15.19
N ASP A 71 7.52 14.88 -16.49
CA ASP A 71 7.06 15.91 -17.44
C ASP A 71 5.54 16.10 -17.39
N PHE A 72 4.81 15.09 -16.92
CA PHE A 72 3.34 15.08 -16.85
C PHE A 72 2.78 15.03 -15.42
N ARG A 73 3.65 14.98 -14.41
CA ARG A 73 3.27 14.95 -13.00
C ARG A 73 2.79 16.31 -12.52
N SER A 74 1.61 16.32 -11.89
CA SER A 74 1.04 17.49 -11.24
C SER A 74 1.68 17.76 -9.87
N GLU A 75 1.62 18.99 -9.37
CA GLU A 75 2.23 19.37 -8.08
C GLU A 75 1.65 18.63 -6.84
N TYR A 76 0.45 18.06 -6.96
CA TYR A 76 -0.20 17.29 -5.89
C TYR A 76 0.03 15.78 -6.00
N GLU A 77 0.63 15.32 -7.09
CA GLU A 77 0.93 13.92 -7.35
C GLU A 77 2.30 13.55 -6.77
N TYR A 78 2.42 12.32 -6.28
CA TYR A 78 3.68 11.83 -5.73
C TYR A 78 4.63 11.37 -6.84
N ASP A 79 5.92 11.67 -6.72
CA ASP A 79 6.95 10.79 -7.30
C ASP A 79 7.20 9.56 -6.45
N GLU A 80 8.11 8.72 -6.93
CA GLU A 80 8.55 7.52 -6.26
C GLU A 80 9.20 7.81 -4.90
N THR A 81 9.91 8.92 -4.74
CA THR A 81 10.56 9.28 -3.47
C THR A 81 9.51 9.66 -2.45
N GLU A 82 8.57 10.54 -2.82
CA GLU A 82 7.45 10.96 -1.97
C GLU A 82 6.55 9.78 -1.59
N LEU A 83 6.22 8.90 -2.55
CA LEU A 83 5.46 7.69 -2.28
C LEU A 83 6.24 6.76 -1.33
N ARG A 84 7.55 6.59 -1.51
CA ARG A 84 8.38 5.75 -0.65
C ARG A 84 8.45 6.28 0.78
N ASP A 85 8.59 7.59 0.93
CA ASP A 85 8.62 8.24 2.24
C ASP A 85 7.26 8.12 2.93
N PHE A 86 6.17 8.29 2.19
CA PHE A 86 4.82 8.05 2.71
C PHE A 86 4.65 6.62 3.21
N VAL A 87 5.03 5.62 2.40
CA VAL A 87 4.91 4.19 2.76
C VAL A 87 5.81 3.84 3.95
N ARG A 88 6.99 4.43 4.05
CA ARG A 88 7.87 4.25 5.22
C ARG A 88 7.23 4.80 6.50
N ASN A 89 6.71 6.02 6.44
CA ASN A 89 6.12 6.68 7.59
C ASN A 89 4.87 5.95 8.08
N ILE A 90 3.97 5.58 7.16
CA ILE A 90 2.74 4.88 7.54
C ILE A 90 3.03 3.49 8.12
N LEU A 91 4.06 2.79 7.62
CA LEU A 91 4.45 1.49 8.17
C LEU A 91 5.04 1.64 9.58
N ALA A 92 5.90 2.64 9.79
CA ALA A 92 6.48 2.92 11.10
C ALA A 92 5.42 3.31 12.16
N GLU A 93 4.44 4.12 11.77
CA GLU A 93 3.30 4.51 12.62
C GLU A 93 2.41 3.32 13.04
N ASN A 94 2.38 2.25 12.23
CA ASN A 94 1.40 1.17 12.34
C ASN A 94 2.04 -0.23 12.42
N LEU A 95 3.32 -0.31 12.83
CA LEU A 95 4.11 -1.55 12.81
C LEU A 95 3.43 -2.71 13.57
N SER A 96 2.71 -2.41 14.65
CA SER A 96 1.99 -3.40 15.46
C SER A 96 0.91 -4.17 14.69
N LEU A 97 0.36 -3.61 13.61
CA LEU A 97 -0.62 -4.29 12.76
C LEU A 97 0.00 -5.36 11.86
N PHE A 98 1.33 -5.31 11.69
CA PHE A 98 2.08 -6.17 10.77
C PHE A 98 2.99 -7.19 11.46
N MET A 99 3.06 -7.18 12.80
CA MET A 99 3.69 -8.21 13.62
C MET A 99 2.73 -9.39 13.88
#